data_AF-A0AAV7S0V3-F1
#
_entry.id   AF-A0AAV7S0V3-F1
#
_cell.length_a   1.000
_cell.length_b   1.000
_cell.length_c   1.000
_cell.angle_alpha   90.00
_cell.angle_beta   90.00
_cell.angle_gamma   90.00
#
_symmetry.space_group_name_H-M   'P 1'
#
loop_
_entity.id
_entity.type
_entity.pdbx_description
1 polymer ?
#
loop_
_entity_poly.entity_id
_entity_poly.type
_entity_poly.pdbx_seq_one_letter_code
_entity_poly.pdbx_strand_id
1 'polypeptide(L)'
;MEERHVIITYRFDCATIQELCTQLEPDLMSPIRHPTGIPPDVQVLSVLHFLASGSFQTTVAMASGMSQPMFSNVLSRVLSALLKHVRRYIIFPQVEDLPTVKGDFYALGHIPNVIGAIDGTHVALVPPPHRSEQVYRNRKSYHSMNVQMVCLADQYISQVNAMFPGSVHDAYILRNSSIPDMMGQLQRHRVWLLGDSGYPNLSWLWTPVRNPRTRAEERYNEAHGRTRRVIERTFGLLKARFRCLHMTGGSLFYSPKKVCDIIIACSMLHNLALLRQVPFLQEDDPDDGVVDSDEDEAEEEENDNRESVIQQYFQ
;
A
#
# COMPACT_ATOMS: atom_id res chain seq x y z
N MET A 1 1.57 25.41 18.09
CA MET A 1 2.42 24.60 17.19
C MET A 1 2.11 25.07 15.79
N GLU A 2 3.11 25.46 15.00
CA GLU A 2 2.88 25.87 13.61
C GLU A 2 2.38 24.66 12.81
N GLU A 3 1.37 24.83 11.95
CA GLU A 3 0.71 23.73 11.21
C GLU A 3 1.69 22.88 10.40
N ARG A 4 2.71 23.52 9.83
CA ARG A 4 3.84 22.86 9.17
C ARG A 4 4.51 21.82 10.06
N HIS A 5 4.75 22.14 11.34
CA HIS A 5 5.39 21.22 12.28
C HIS A 5 4.47 20.02 12.57
N VAL A 6 3.15 20.24 12.71
CA VAL A 6 2.17 19.17 12.91
C VAL A 6 2.21 18.17 11.74
N ILE A 7 2.20 18.68 10.51
CA ILE A 7 2.26 17.85 9.30
C ILE A 7 3.59 17.09 9.21
N ILE A 8 4.72 17.70 9.56
CA ILE A 8 6.01 16.99 9.56
C ILE A 8 6.03 15.90 10.63
N THR A 9 5.51 16.16 11.83
CA THR A 9 5.57 15.21 12.95
C THR A 9 4.59 14.06 12.83
N TYR A 10 3.38 14.32 12.33
CA TYR A 10 2.26 13.37 12.34
C TYR A 10 1.75 12.99 10.95
N ARG A 11 2.22 13.66 9.88
CA ARG A 11 1.81 13.48 8.47
C ARG A 11 0.39 13.95 8.13
N PHE A 12 -0.23 14.67 9.06
CA PHE A 12 -1.59 15.19 8.98
C PHE A 12 -1.66 16.60 9.55
N ASP A 13 -2.56 17.42 9.00
CA ASP A 13 -2.91 18.71 9.60
C ASP A 13 -3.78 18.53 10.86
N CYS A 14 -3.97 19.63 11.60
CA CYS A 14 -4.75 19.61 12.83
C CYS A 14 -6.20 19.15 12.63
N ALA A 15 -6.83 19.54 11.52
CA ALA A 15 -8.24 19.24 11.27
C ALA A 15 -8.43 17.73 11.02
N THR A 16 -7.55 17.13 10.23
CA THR A 16 -7.56 15.70 9.93
C THR A 16 -7.25 14.87 11.18
N ILE A 17 -6.32 15.33 12.03
CA ILE A 17 -6.04 14.68 13.32
C ILE A 17 -7.26 14.75 14.24
N GLN A 18 -7.92 15.90 14.36
CA GLN A 18 -9.11 16.07 15.20
C GLN A 18 -10.26 15.17 14.74
N GLU A 19 -10.48 15.06 13.42
CA GLU A 19 -11.44 14.14 12.84
C GLU A 19 -11.11 12.70 13.19
N LEU A 20 -9.84 12.29 13.01
CA LEU A 20 -9.40 10.94 13.33
C LEU A 20 -9.57 10.62 14.82
N CYS A 21 -9.22 11.56 15.71
CA CYS A 21 -9.45 11.42 17.15
C CYS A 21 -10.94 11.23 17.46
N THR A 22 -11.82 12.05 16.86
CA THR A 22 -13.28 11.95 17.05
C THR A 22 -13.82 10.62 16.53
N GLN A 23 -13.32 10.15 15.38
CA GLN A 23 -13.73 8.90 14.78
C GLN A 23 -13.33 7.68 15.63
N LEU A 24 -12.15 7.71 16.23
CA LEU A 24 -11.60 6.59 17.01
C LEU A 24 -11.94 6.65 18.50
N GLU A 25 -12.40 7.79 19.01
CA GLU A 25 -12.73 8.00 20.42
C GLU A 25 -13.66 6.91 21.01
N PRO A 26 -14.74 6.45 20.34
CA PRO A 26 -15.61 5.39 20.86
C PRO A 26 -14.88 4.06 21.13
N ASP A 27 -13.81 3.78 20.38
CA ASP A 27 -13.02 2.55 20.52
C ASP A 27 -11.85 2.72 21.51
N LEU A 28 -11.38 3.96 21.69
CA LEU A 28 -10.20 4.28 22.51
C LEU A 28 -10.55 4.71 23.93
N MET A 29 -11.80 5.06 24.21
CA MET A 29 -12.27 5.24 25.58
C MET A 29 -12.35 3.89 26.31
N SER A 30 -11.78 3.84 27.52
CA SER A 30 -11.98 2.71 28.41
C SER A 30 -13.37 2.81 29.05
N PRO A 31 -14.16 1.71 29.11
CA PRO A 31 -15.42 1.70 29.85
C PRO A 31 -15.22 1.96 31.35
N ILE A 32 -14.00 1.74 31.87
CA ILE A 32 -13.61 2.07 33.24
C ILE A 32 -12.71 3.31 33.18
N ARG A 33 -13.21 4.44 33.67
CA ARG A 33 -12.42 5.67 33.85
C ARG A 33 -11.40 5.47 34.97
N HIS A 34 -10.28 4.84 34.64
CA HIS A 34 -9.12 4.88 35.53
C HIS A 34 -8.52 6.29 35.51
N PRO A 35 -8.14 6.87 36.68
CA PRO A 35 -7.53 8.20 36.76
C PRO A 35 -6.23 8.36 35.97
N THR A 36 -5.60 7.25 35.59
CA THR A 36 -4.32 7.15 34.87
C THR A 36 -4.50 6.75 33.39
N GLY A 37 -5.73 6.76 32.88
CA GLY A 37 -6.02 6.41 31.49
C GLY A 37 -5.43 7.43 30.51
N ILE A 38 -4.76 6.94 29.47
CA ILE A 38 -4.19 7.79 28.42
C ILE A 38 -5.35 8.35 27.56
N PRO A 39 -5.46 9.68 27.41
CA PRO A 39 -6.48 10.30 26.56
C PRO A 39 -6.46 9.79 25.11
N PRO A 40 -7.62 9.65 24.42
CA PRO A 40 -7.68 9.15 23.04
C PRO A 40 -6.83 9.94 22.04
N ASP A 41 -6.81 11.26 22.15
CA ASP A 41 -5.98 12.16 21.34
C ASP A 41 -4.49 11.87 21.52
N VAL A 42 -4.03 11.71 22.76
CA VAL A 42 -2.63 11.34 23.05
C VAL A 42 -2.33 9.95 22.45
N GLN A 43 -3.24 8.98 22.58
CA GLN A 43 -3.07 7.66 21.97
C GLN A 43 -2.91 7.74 20.44
N VAL A 44 -3.77 8.51 19.76
CA VAL A 44 -3.73 8.68 18.30
C VAL A 44 -2.45 9.40 17.88
N LEU A 45 -2.11 10.53 18.51
CA LEU A 45 -0.91 11.30 18.20
C LEU A 45 0.37 10.47 18.38
N SER A 46 0.49 9.71 19.49
CA SER A 46 1.63 8.83 19.72
C SER A 46 1.79 7.77 18.62
N VAL A 47 0.68 7.19 18.16
CA VAL A 47 0.72 6.18 17.10
C VAL A 47 1.02 6.80 15.74
N LEU A 48 0.40 7.93 15.39
CA LEU A 48 0.71 8.65 14.15
C LEU A 48 2.20 9.02 14.10
N HIS A 49 2.76 9.50 15.20
CA HIS A 49 4.18 9.83 15.28
C HIS A 49 5.09 8.60 15.09
N PHE A 50 4.72 7.45 15.66
CA PHE A 50 5.43 6.19 15.44
C PHE A 50 5.40 5.77 13.97
N LEU A 51 4.22 5.79 13.34
CA LEU A 51 4.08 5.42 11.92
C LEU A 51 4.88 6.36 11.02
N ALA A 52 4.84 7.67 11.30
CA ALA A 52 5.50 8.72 10.53
C ALA A 52 7.03 8.70 10.63
N SER A 53 7.57 8.46 11.82
CA SER A 53 9.00 8.55 12.10
C SER A 53 9.76 7.25 11.79
N GLY A 54 9.09 6.10 11.85
CA GLY A 54 9.76 4.80 11.81
C GLY A 54 10.73 4.58 12.98
N SER A 55 10.71 5.44 14.00
CA SER A 55 11.62 5.31 15.14
C SER A 55 11.26 4.12 16.02
N PHE A 56 12.25 3.63 16.78
CA PHE A 56 12.01 2.63 17.81
C PHE A 56 10.93 3.11 18.80
N GLN A 57 10.08 2.18 19.26
CA GLN A 57 9.01 2.49 20.22
C GLN A 57 9.52 3.25 21.44
N THR A 58 10.75 2.98 21.88
CA THR A 58 11.38 3.65 23.04
C THR A 58 11.47 5.16 22.86
N THR A 59 11.85 5.63 21.67
CA THR A 59 11.97 7.06 21.36
C THR A 59 10.60 7.75 21.35
N VAL A 60 9.61 7.12 20.74
CA VAL A 60 8.24 7.67 20.64
C VAL A 60 7.50 7.60 21.97
N ALA A 61 7.68 6.51 22.73
CA ALA A 61 7.14 6.35 24.07
C ALA A 61 7.73 7.40 25.02
N MET A 62 9.05 7.63 24.98
CA MET A 62 9.68 8.70 25.76
C MET A 62 9.17 10.10 25.36
N ALA A 63 9.03 10.39 24.08
CA ALA A 63 8.47 11.65 23.59
C ALA A 63 7.00 11.87 24.04
N SER A 64 6.27 10.77 24.27
CA SER A 64 4.87 10.79 24.72
C SER A 64 4.71 10.60 26.23
N GLY A 65 5.81 10.51 27.00
CA GLY A 65 5.79 10.26 28.46
C GLY A 65 5.30 8.87 28.88
N MET A 66 5.36 7.88 27.99
CA MET A 66 4.88 6.50 28.21
C MET A 66 6.03 5.51 28.37
N SER A 67 5.78 4.42 29.09
CA SER A 67 6.67 3.24 29.04
C SER A 67 6.45 2.44 27.74
N GLN A 68 7.46 1.69 27.30
CA GLN A 68 7.35 0.85 26.10
C GLN A 68 6.18 -0.16 26.16
N PRO A 69 5.93 -0.88 27.28
CA PRO A 69 4.78 -1.78 27.37
C PRO A 69 3.43 -1.04 27.24
N MET A 70 3.32 0.17 27.80
CA MET A 70 2.12 0.99 27.64
C MET A 70 1.91 1.40 26.18
N PHE A 71 2.97 1.84 25.50
CA PHE A 71 2.88 2.19 24.09
C PHE A 71 2.48 0.99 23.21
N SER A 72 3.03 -0.21 23.47
CA SER A 72 2.64 -1.43 22.74
C SER A 72 1.14 -1.73 22.84
N ASN A 73 0.55 -1.52 24.04
CA ASN A 73 -0.88 -1.65 24.25
C ASN A 73 -1.67 -0.56 23.50
N VAL A 74 -1.23 0.70 23.57
CA VAL A 74 -1.83 1.82 22.85
C VAL A 74 -1.83 1.58 21.34
N LEU A 75 -0.68 1.18 20.77
CA LEU A 75 -0.56 0.83 19.36
C LEU A 75 -1.53 -0.29 18.97
N SER A 76 -1.74 -1.28 19.83
CA SER A 76 -2.72 -2.35 19.59
C SER A 76 -4.14 -1.84 19.52
N ARG A 77 -4.53 -0.99 20.47
CA ARG A 77 -5.88 -0.43 20.51
C ARG A 77 -6.15 0.48 19.32
N VAL A 78 -5.21 1.38 19.00
CA VAL A 78 -5.35 2.33 17.89
C VAL A 78 -5.37 1.60 16.54
N LEU A 79 -4.48 0.63 16.32
CA LEU A 79 -4.54 -0.17 15.09
C LEU A 79 -5.87 -0.91 14.98
N SER A 80 -6.34 -1.55 16.06
CA SER A 80 -7.65 -2.23 16.02
C SER A 80 -8.81 -1.27 15.73
N ALA A 81 -8.78 -0.04 16.24
CA ALA A 81 -9.77 1.00 15.95
C ALA A 81 -9.70 1.45 14.47
N LEU A 82 -8.49 1.76 13.96
CA LEU A 82 -8.27 2.13 12.56
C LEU A 82 -8.77 1.04 11.60
N LEU A 83 -8.46 -0.23 11.89
CA LEU A 83 -8.82 -1.36 11.03
C LEU A 83 -10.34 -1.53 10.85
N LYS A 84 -11.17 -1.07 11.80
CA LYS A 84 -12.64 -1.08 11.65
C LYS A 84 -13.12 -0.14 10.54
N HIS A 85 -12.33 0.86 10.19
CA HIS A 85 -12.68 1.88 9.21
C HIS A 85 -12.03 1.69 7.84
N VAL A 86 -11.17 0.67 7.66
CA VAL A 86 -10.43 0.42 6.41
C VAL A 86 -11.34 0.38 5.19
N ARG A 87 -12.50 -0.29 5.29
CA ARG A 87 -13.44 -0.43 4.17
C ARG A 87 -14.09 0.88 3.72
N ARG A 88 -13.98 1.96 4.51
CA ARG A 88 -14.43 3.30 4.13
C ARG A 88 -13.41 4.01 3.23
N TYR A 89 -12.14 3.63 3.33
CA TYR A 89 -11.05 4.32 2.65
C TYR A 89 -10.36 3.46 1.59
N ILE A 90 -10.39 2.13 1.67
CA ILE A 90 -9.84 1.24 0.64
C ILE A 90 -11.03 0.55 -0.04
N ILE A 91 -11.38 1.06 -1.21
CA ILE A 91 -12.55 0.64 -1.98
C ILE A 91 -12.09 0.32 -3.39
N PHE A 92 -12.44 -0.87 -3.86
CA PHE A 92 -12.20 -1.28 -5.24
C PHE A 92 -13.28 -0.68 -6.15
N PRO A 93 -12.93 -0.16 -7.36
CA PRO A 93 -13.88 0.46 -8.26
C PRO A 93 -15.10 -0.42 -8.54
N GLN A 94 -16.29 0.16 -8.48
CA GLN A 94 -17.54 -0.47 -8.88
C GLN A 94 -17.93 -0.04 -10.30
N VAL A 95 -19.03 -0.59 -10.81
CA VAL A 95 -19.48 -0.35 -12.20
C VAL A 95 -19.70 1.14 -12.48
N GLU A 96 -20.17 1.88 -11.47
CA GLU A 96 -20.46 3.31 -11.54
C GLU A 96 -19.19 4.16 -11.66
N ASP A 97 -18.06 3.69 -11.13
CA ASP A 97 -16.78 4.39 -11.12
C ASP A 97 -16.01 4.22 -12.43
N LEU A 98 -16.32 3.16 -13.20
CA LEU A 98 -15.53 2.75 -14.37
C LEU A 98 -15.32 3.85 -15.41
N PRO A 99 -16.30 4.70 -15.77
CA PRO A 99 -16.08 5.75 -16.76
C PRO A 99 -14.95 6.71 -16.36
N THR A 100 -14.93 7.12 -15.08
CA THR A 100 -13.92 8.02 -14.53
C THR A 100 -12.57 7.32 -14.46
N VAL A 101 -12.52 6.16 -13.81
CA VAL A 101 -11.25 5.44 -13.59
C VAL A 101 -10.57 5.08 -14.92
N LYS A 102 -11.35 4.64 -15.93
CA LYS A 102 -10.82 4.36 -17.27
C LYS A 102 -10.27 5.61 -17.95
N GLY A 103 -10.96 6.73 -17.81
CA GLY A 103 -10.52 8.02 -18.37
C GLY A 103 -9.20 8.46 -17.76
N ASP A 104 -9.08 8.38 -16.43
CA ASP A 104 -7.87 8.78 -15.70
C ASP A 104 -6.65 7.94 -16.09
N PHE A 105 -6.82 6.60 -16.19
CA PHE A 105 -5.73 5.74 -16.65
C PHE A 105 -5.40 5.94 -18.13
N TYR A 106 -6.40 6.17 -18.98
CA TYR A 106 -6.17 6.44 -20.39
C TYR A 106 -5.33 7.71 -20.59
N ALA A 107 -5.50 8.72 -19.72
CA ALA A 107 -4.68 9.92 -19.73
C ALA A 107 -3.21 9.67 -19.36
N LEU A 108 -2.89 8.61 -18.59
CA LEU A 108 -1.51 8.28 -18.19
C LEU A 108 -0.69 7.64 -19.30
N GLY A 109 -1.27 6.70 -20.05
CA GLY A 109 -0.52 5.91 -21.03
C GLY A 109 -1.29 5.44 -22.25
N HIS A 110 -2.52 5.92 -22.46
CA HIS A 110 -3.35 5.60 -23.64
C HIS A 110 -3.69 4.11 -23.81
N ILE A 111 -3.59 3.31 -22.74
CA ILE A 111 -4.13 1.95 -22.72
C ILE A 111 -5.62 2.06 -22.36
N PRO A 112 -6.56 1.64 -23.24
CA PRO A 112 -7.99 1.74 -22.96
C PRO A 112 -8.37 0.85 -21.77
N ASN A 113 -9.52 1.12 -21.14
CA ASN A 113 -10.16 0.27 -20.13
C ASN A 113 -9.34 -0.21 -18.91
N VAL A 114 -8.17 0.37 -18.64
CA VAL A 114 -7.40 0.08 -17.42
C VAL A 114 -8.15 0.64 -16.21
N ILE A 115 -8.21 -0.13 -15.13
CA ILE A 115 -8.87 0.30 -13.88
C ILE A 115 -7.99 0.26 -12.64
N GLY A 116 -6.72 -0.12 -12.80
CA GLY A 116 -5.77 -0.19 -11.70
C GLY A 116 -4.40 -0.67 -12.15
N ALA A 117 -3.37 -0.29 -11.40
CA ALA A 117 -2.05 -0.89 -11.47
C ALA A 117 -1.84 -1.75 -10.21
N ILE A 118 -1.40 -3.00 -10.40
CA ILE A 118 -1.12 -3.96 -9.33
C ILE A 118 0.38 -4.24 -9.27
N ASP A 119 0.91 -4.32 -8.04
CA ASP A 119 2.31 -4.66 -7.80
C ASP A 119 2.51 -5.17 -6.36
N GLY A 120 3.65 -5.84 -6.14
CA GLY A 120 4.14 -6.27 -4.84
C GLY A 120 5.09 -5.25 -4.20
N THR A 121 5.16 -5.22 -2.88
CA THR A 121 6.20 -4.48 -2.16
C THR A 121 6.56 -5.15 -0.85
N HIS A 122 7.83 -5.06 -0.47
CA HIS A 122 8.32 -5.65 0.76
C HIS A 122 8.35 -4.66 1.93
N VAL A 123 7.91 -5.11 3.10
CA VAL A 123 8.01 -4.41 4.39
C VAL A 123 8.85 -5.24 5.36
N ALA A 124 9.97 -4.68 5.81
CA ALA A 124 10.94 -5.38 6.64
C ALA A 124 10.39 -5.71 8.03
N LEU A 125 10.67 -6.92 8.52
CA LEU A 125 10.34 -7.35 9.88
C LEU A 125 11.44 -8.22 10.48
N VAL A 126 11.46 -8.30 11.82
CA VAL A 126 12.28 -9.28 12.53
C VAL A 126 11.42 -10.49 12.85
N PRO A 127 11.68 -11.66 12.21
CA PRO A 127 10.84 -12.83 12.39
C PRO A 127 10.97 -13.39 13.81
N PRO A 128 9.91 -13.99 14.38
CA PRO A 128 9.98 -14.61 15.69
C PRO A 128 10.98 -15.78 15.70
N PRO A 129 11.78 -15.96 16.77
CA PRO A 129 12.88 -16.94 16.84
C PRO A 129 12.46 -18.42 16.78
N HIS A 130 11.16 -18.73 16.72
CA HIS A 130 10.61 -20.09 16.77
C HIS A 130 9.74 -20.46 15.55
N ARG A 131 9.66 -19.60 14.54
CA ARG A 131 9.02 -19.93 13.25
C ARG A 131 10.09 -20.17 12.21
N SER A 132 9.73 -20.86 11.12
CA SER A 132 10.56 -21.06 9.94
C SER A 132 11.01 -19.71 9.35
N GLU A 133 12.03 -19.08 9.93
CA GLU A 133 12.56 -17.75 9.58
C GLU A 133 12.75 -17.59 8.06
N GLN A 134 13.18 -18.68 7.42
CA GLN A 134 13.38 -18.79 5.99
C GLN A 134 12.15 -18.39 5.15
N VAL A 135 10.92 -18.59 5.64
CA VAL A 135 9.71 -18.21 4.89
C VAL A 135 9.56 -16.69 4.78
N TYR A 136 10.21 -15.92 5.65
CA TYR A 136 10.19 -14.45 5.56
C TYR A 136 11.32 -13.91 4.70
N ARG A 137 12.29 -14.73 4.30
CA ARG A 137 13.45 -14.29 3.52
C ARG A 137 13.01 -14.07 2.07
N ASN A 138 13.13 -12.83 1.62
CA ASN A 138 12.85 -12.46 0.23
C ASN A 138 14.07 -12.70 -0.68
N ARG A 139 13.89 -12.42 -1.98
CA ARG A 139 14.95 -12.54 -3.00
C ARG A 139 16.17 -11.66 -2.70
N LYS A 140 15.96 -10.49 -2.09
CA LYS A 140 17.00 -9.55 -1.64
C LYS A 140 17.69 -9.98 -0.33
N SER A 141 17.47 -11.20 0.14
CA SER A 141 18.11 -11.80 1.32
C SER A 141 17.85 -11.08 2.65
N TYR A 142 16.73 -10.38 2.79
CA TYR A 142 16.26 -9.86 4.08
C TYR A 142 14.85 -10.37 4.43
N HIS A 143 14.48 -10.28 5.71
CA HIS A 143 13.18 -10.74 6.20
C HIS A 143 12.09 -9.68 6.02
N SER A 144 10.97 -10.07 5.42
CA SER A 144 9.88 -9.14 5.12
C SER A 144 8.51 -9.81 5.05
N MET A 145 7.46 -9.00 5.05
CA MET A 145 6.15 -9.34 4.50
C MET A 145 6.15 -8.92 3.03
N ASN A 146 5.62 -9.76 2.15
CA ASN A 146 5.28 -9.37 0.79
C ASN A 146 3.83 -8.84 0.77
N VAL A 147 3.66 -7.62 0.28
CA VAL A 147 2.41 -6.88 0.27
C VAL A 147 1.99 -6.61 -1.16
N GLN A 148 0.87 -7.17 -1.59
CA GLN A 148 0.26 -6.85 -2.88
C GLN A 148 -0.71 -5.68 -2.72
N MET A 149 -0.65 -4.69 -3.61
CA MET A 149 -1.61 -3.59 -3.65
C MET A 149 -2.09 -3.32 -5.06
N VAL A 150 -3.31 -2.79 -5.16
CA VAL A 150 -3.81 -2.14 -6.36
C VAL A 150 -3.98 -0.65 -6.06
N CYS A 151 -3.53 0.21 -6.96
CA CYS A 151 -3.78 1.64 -6.89
C CYS A 151 -4.49 2.16 -8.15
N LEU A 152 -5.17 3.29 -7.98
CA LEU A 152 -5.79 4.05 -9.05
C LEU A 152 -4.81 5.10 -9.62
N ALA A 153 -5.21 5.77 -10.71
CA ALA A 153 -4.38 6.75 -11.42
C ALA A 153 -3.93 7.94 -10.54
N ASP A 154 -4.71 8.26 -9.51
CA ASP A 154 -4.47 9.32 -8.51
C ASP A 154 -3.68 8.82 -7.28
N GLN A 155 -3.11 7.61 -7.34
CA GLN A 155 -2.34 6.96 -6.27
C GLN A 155 -3.19 6.53 -5.05
N TYR A 156 -4.52 6.54 -5.19
CA TYR A 156 -5.42 6.00 -4.18
C TYR A 156 -5.33 4.48 -4.15
N ILE A 157 -5.11 3.88 -2.97
CA ILE A 157 -4.98 2.43 -2.81
C ILE A 157 -6.39 1.82 -2.78
N SER A 158 -6.72 1.02 -3.78
CA SER A 158 -8.06 0.42 -3.92
C SER A 158 -8.13 -1.02 -3.39
N GLN A 159 -6.98 -1.69 -3.24
CA GLN A 159 -6.88 -3.02 -2.64
C GLN A 159 -5.51 -3.17 -1.95
N VAL A 160 -5.49 -3.85 -0.80
CA VAL A 160 -4.25 -4.23 -0.11
C VAL A 160 -4.33 -5.65 0.44
N ASN A 161 -3.28 -6.44 0.24
CA ASN A 161 -3.09 -7.75 0.84
C ASN A 161 -1.68 -7.87 1.43
N ALA A 162 -1.59 -7.81 2.76
CA ALA A 162 -0.32 -7.83 3.50
C ALA A 162 -0.06 -9.16 4.23
N MET A 163 -0.76 -10.24 3.89
CA MET A 163 -0.81 -11.47 4.70
C MET A 163 0.30 -12.47 4.41
N PHE A 164 1.18 -12.21 3.43
CA PHE A 164 2.14 -13.19 2.94
C PHE A 164 3.59 -12.91 3.41
N PRO A 165 4.33 -13.96 3.80
CA PRO A 165 5.76 -13.86 4.07
C PRO A 165 6.57 -13.46 2.82
N GLY A 166 7.76 -12.88 3.03
CA GLY A 166 8.62 -12.34 1.99
C GLY A 166 9.15 -13.36 0.97
N SER A 167 9.11 -14.66 1.25
CA SER A 167 9.51 -15.68 0.28
C SER A 167 8.43 -16.03 -0.74
N VAL A 168 7.20 -15.51 -0.56
CA VAL A 168 6.05 -15.86 -1.41
C VAL A 168 6.03 -14.98 -2.65
N HIS A 169 5.90 -15.59 -3.82
CA HIS A 169 5.82 -14.91 -5.10
C HIS A 169 4.48 -14.21 -5.33
N ASP A 170 4.52 -13.09 -6.03
CA ASP A 170 3.38 -12.24 -6.38
C ASP A 170 2.24 -12.99 -7.09
N ALA A 171 2.55 -13.88 -8.03
CA ALA A 171 1.55 -14.73 -8.68
C ALA A 171 0.78 -15.63 -7.70
N TYR A 172 1.45 -16.13 -6.64
CA TYR A 172 0.78 -16.92 -5.60
C TYR A 172 -0.11 -16.04 -4.72
N ILE A 173 0.34 -14.83 -4.39
CA ILE A 173 -0.45 -13.87 -3.63
C ILE A 173 -1.72 -13.50 -4.41
N LEU A 174 -1.60 -13.23 -5.71
CA LEU A 174 -2.73 -12.92 -6.60
C LEU A 174 -3.79 -14.03 -6.59
N ARG A 175 -3.36 -15.29 -6.74
CA ARG A 175 -4.27 -16.45 -6.73
C ARG A 175 -5.01 -16.63 -5.41
N ASN A 176 -4.44 -16.13 -4.31
CA ASN A 176 -4.99 -16.22 -2.96
C ASN A 176 -5.51 -14.87 -2.44
N SER A 177 -5.74 -13.89 -3.31
CA SER A 177 -6.33 -12.59 -2.96
C SER A 177 -7.80 -12.52 -3.39
N SER A 178 -8.48 -11.44 -3.02
CA SER A 178 -9.86 -11.16 -3.45
C SER A 178 -9.95 -10.58 -4.86
N ILE A 179 -8.82 -10.28 -5.51
CA ILE A 179 -8.77 -9.58 -6.79
C ILE A 179 -9.40 -10.40 -7.92
N PRO A 180 -9.14 -11.72 -8.06
CA PRO A 180 -9.79 -12.53 -9.09
C PRO A 180 -11.32 -12.48 -9.01
N ASP A 181 -11.90 -12.54 -7.82
CA ASP A 181 -13.35 -12.46 -7.62
C ASP A 181 -13.90 -11.07 -7.99
N MET A 182 -13.21 -10.00 -7.56
CA MET A 182 -13.57 -8.61 -7.89
C MET A 182 -13.53 -8.38 -9.42
N MET A 183 -12.48 -8.84 -10.09
CA MET A 183 -12.34 -8.71 -11.54
C MET A 183 -13.35 -9.60 -12.29
N GLY A 184 -13.68 -10.77 -11.77
CA GLY A 184 -14.74 -11.63 -12.30
C GLY A 184 -16.11 -10.96 -12.31
N GLN A 185 -16.44 -10.17 -11.28
CA GLN A 185 -17.67 -9.38 -11.22
C GLN A 185 -17.72 -8.27 -12.27
N LEU A 186 -16.57 -7.71 -12.65
CA LEU A 186 -16.45 -6.63 -13.62
C LEU A 186 -16.14 -7.12 -15.05
N GLN A 187 -15.96 -8.42 -15.27
CA GLN A 187 -15.49 -9.00 -16.53
C GLN A 187 -16.33 -8.56 -17.75
N ARG A 188 -17.64 -8.40 -17.59
CA ARG A 188 -18.56 -7.96 -18.66
C ARG A 188 -18.28 -6.53 -19.17
N HIS A 189 -17.56 -5.73 -18.40
CA HIS A 189 -17.25 -4.34 -18.73
C HIS A 189 -15.90 -4.17 -19.46
N ARG A 190 -15.27 -5.30 -19.85
CA ARG A 190 -13.99 -5.35 -20.58
C ARG A 190 -12.94 -4.46 -19.91
N VAL A 191 -12.64 -4.74 -18.65
CA VAL A 191 -11.69 -3.99 -17.82
C VAL A 191 -10.49 -4.84 -17.46
N TRP A 192 -9.35 -4.20 -17.24
CA TRP A 192 -8.13 -4.89 -16.86
C TRP A 192 -7.28 -4.09 -15.87
N LEU A 193 -6.48 -4.83 -15.11
CA LEU A 193 -5.39 -4.31 -14.29
C LEU A 193 -4.07 -4.43 -15.08
N LEU A 194 -3.09 -3.59 -14.74
CA LEU A 194 -1.73 -3.70 -15.25
C LEU A 194 -0.78 -4.22 -14.16
N GLY A 195 -0.15 -5.36 -14.42
CA GLY A 195 0.85 -6.02 -13.58
C GLY A 195 2.21 -6.12 -14.28
N ASP A 196 3.23 -6.55 -13.57
CA ASP A 196 4.59 -6.73 -14.08
C ASP A 196 4.79 -8.15 -14.62
N SER A 197 6.02 -8.46 -14.97
CA SER A 197 6.44 -9.76 -15.48
C SER A 197 6.31 -10.89 -14.45
N GLY A 198 6.29 -10.58 -13.15
CA GLY A 198 6.08 -11.53 -12.06
C GLY A 198 4.65 -12.03 -11.92
N TYR A 199 3.69 -11.39 -12.59
CA TYR A 199 2.31 -11.82 -12.68
C TYR A 199 2.02 -12.66 -13.95
N PRO A 200 1.03 -13.57 -13.91
CA PRO A 200 0.53 -14.21 -15.11
C PRO A 200 -0.22 -13.21 -16.00
N ASN A 201 -0.12 -13.38 -17.32
CA ASN A 201 -0.94 -12.64 -18.28
C ASN A 201 -2.35 -13.27 -18.34
N LEU A 202 -3.36 -12.58 -17.80
CA LEU A 202 -4.74 -13.06 -17.73
C LEU A 202 -5.69 -12.15 -18.52
N SER A 203 -6.88 -12.66 -18.84
CA SER A 203 -7.92 -11.88 -19.55
C SER A 203 -8.25 -10.52 -18.91
N TRP A 204 -8.03 -10.38 -17.60
CA TRP A 204 -8.26 -9.18 -16.80
C TRP A 204 -6.99 -8.60 -16.14
N LEU A 205 -5.82 -9.18 -16.35
CA LEU A 205 -4.53 -8.70 -15.83
C LEU A 205 -3.46 -8.74 -16.91
N TRP A 206 -3.00 -7.58 -17.35
CA TRP A 206 -2.06 -7.48 -18.46
C TRP A 206 -0.67 -7.12 -17.99
N THR A 207 0.29 -7.88 -18.50
CA THR A 207 1.72 -7.76 -18.22
C THR A 207 2.45 -7.23 -19.46
N PRO A 208 3.69 -6.73 -19.33
CA PRO A 208 4.47 -6.32 -20.49
C PRO A 208 4.73 -7.52 -21.42
N VAL A 209 4.85 -7.25 -22.73
CA VAL A 209 5.28 -8.25 -23.72
C VAL A 209 6.77 -8.50 -23.53
N ARG A 210 7.20 -9.73 -23.28
CA ARG A 210 8.60 -10.01 -22.90
C ARG A 210 9.59 -9.85 -24.05
N ASN A 211 9.20 -10.34 -25.22
CA ASN A 211 10.03 -10.33 -26.42
C ASN A 211 9.30 -9.60 -27.55
N PRO A 212 9.17 -8.25 -27.47
CA PRO A 212 8.49 -7.49 -28.50
C PRO A 212 9.22 -7.65 -29.84
N ARG A 213 8.49 -8.02 -30.89
CA ARG A 213 8.98 -8.22 -32.26
C ARG A 213 8.45 -7.15 -33.22
N THR A 214 7.42 -6.43 -32.81
CA THR A 214 6.76 -5.39 -33.60
C THR A 214 6.82 -4.05 -32.89
N ARG A 215 6.79 -2.96 -33.67
CA ARG A 215 6.74 -1.60 -33.14
C ARG A 215 5.51 -1.33 -32.26
N ALA A 216 4.40 -2.03 -32.54
CA ALA A 216 3.20 -1.94 -31.73
C ALA A 216 3.41 -2.53 -30.32
N GLU A 217 4.09 -3.67 -30.21
CA GLU A 217 4.44 -4.27 -28.92
C GLU A 217 5.43 -3.41 -28.13
N GLU A 218 6.43 -2.82 -28.80
CA GLU A 218 7.37 -1.86 -28.17
C GLU A 218 6.63 -0.65 -27.59
N ARG A 219 5.71 -0.05 -28.36
CA ARG A 219 4.90 1.09 -27.92
C ARG A 219 3.93 0.70 -26.80
N TYR A 220 3.36 -0.49 -26.86
CA TYR A 220 2.55 -1.02 -25.77
C TYR A 220 3.38 -1.15 -24.49
N ASN A 221 4.59 -1.70 -24.55
CA ASN A 221 5.46 -1.82 -23.38
C ASN A 221 5.85 -0.45 -22.81
N GLU A 222 6.14 0.53 -23.67
CA GLU A 222 6.41 1.90 -23.23
C GLU A 222 5.21 2.52 -22.50
N ALA A 223 4.01 2.36 -23.08
CA ALA A 223 2.76 2.81 -22.49
C ALA A 223 2.41 2.08 -21.19
N HIS A 224 2.63 0.77 -21.16
CA HIS A 224 2.40 -0.10 -20.00
C HIS A 224 3.31 0.32 -18.85
N GLY A 225 4.62 0.44 -19.09
CA GLY A 225 5.58 0.91 -18.10
C GLY A 225 5.30 2.34 -17.63
N ARG A 226 4.88 3.25 -18.53
CA ARG A 226 4.47 4.61 -18.15
C ARG A 226 3.24 4.61 -17.24
N THR A 227 2.25 3.78 -17.54
CA THR A 227 1.02 3.68 -16.76
C THR A 227 1.29 3.03 -15.41
N ARG A 228 2.09 1.95 -15.38
CA ARG A 228 2.42 1.21 -14.16
C ARG A 228 3.20 2.03 -13.14
N ARG A 229 4.06 2.97 -13.55
CA ARG A 229 4.81 3.87 -12.66
C ARG A 229 3.97 4.54 -11.55
N VAL A 230 2.64 4.63 -11.72
CA VAL A 230 1.73 5.09 -10.66
C VAL A 230 1.77 4.22 -9.40
N ILE A 231 1.91 2.89 -9.50
CA ILE A 231 1.97 2.01 -8.32
C ILE A 231 3.31 2.13 -7.60
N GLU A 232 4.41 2.24 -8.34
CA GLU A 232 5.74 2.50 -7.80
C GLU A 232 5.78 3.83 -7.05
N ARG A 233 5.20 4.88 -7.66
CA ARG A 233 5.04 6.20 -7.01
C ARG A 233 4.16 6.11 -5.77
N THR A 234 3.10 5.31 -5.80
CA THR A 234 2.22 5.08 -4.64
C THR A 234 2.99 4.44 -3.50
N PHE A 235 3.83 3.43 -3.76
CA PHE A 235 4.71 2.83 -2.75
C PHE A 235 5.72 3.83 -2.20
N GLY A 236 6.37 4.61 -3.07
CA GLY A 236 7.29 5.67 -2.67
C GLY A 236 6.64 6.64 -1.69
N LEU A 237 5.46 7.17 -2.04
CA LEU A 237 4.72 8.09 -1.18
C LEU A 237 4.23 7.44 0.12
N LEU A 238 3.72 6.22 0.06
CA LEU A 238 3.26 5.48 1.24
C LEU A 238 4.41 5.29 2.25
N LYS A 239 5.57 4.83 1.78
CA LYS A 239 6.75 4.57 2.64
C LYS A 239 7.45 5.86 3.07
N ALA A 240 7.42 6.90 2.24
CA ALA A 240 7.96 8.22 2.62
C ALA A 240 7.06 8.90 3.67
N ARG A 241 5.74 8.77 3.57
CA ARG A 241 4.78 9.24 4.57
C ARG A 241 4.93 8.45 5.88
N PHE A 242 4.94 7.12 5.80
CA PHE A 242 5.04 6.24 6.96
C PHE A 242 6.37 5.50 6.97
N ARG A 243 7.39 6.14 7.55
CA ARG A 243 8.76 5.63 7.55
C ARG A 243 8.91 4.29 8.27
N CYS A 244 7.95 3.89 9.13
CA CYS A 244 7.95 2.55 9.72
C CYS A 244 7.80 1.42 8.68
N LEU A 245 7.36 1.73 7.44
CA LEU A 245 7.30 0.80 6.32
C LEU A 245 8.55 0.83 5.44
N HIS A 246 9.39 1.87 5.58
CA HIS A 246 10.60 2.05 4.79
C HIS A 246 11.78 1.34 5.48
N MET A 247 12.72 0.82 4.69
CA MET A 247 13.86 0.07 5.24
C MET A 247 14.79 0.94 6.10
N THR A 248 14.88 2.25 5.82
CA THR A 248 15.62 3.22 6.64
C THR A 248 14.98 3.47 8.02
N GLY A 249 13.67 3.22 8.17
CA GLY A 249 13.02 3.15 9.48
C GLY A 249 13.35 1.87 10.25
N GLY A 250 14.16 0.99 9.67
CA GLY A 250 14.56 -0.29 10.25
C GLY A 250 13.52 -1.39 10.05
N SER A 251 13.74 -2.51 10.72
CA SER A 251 12.84 -3.66 10.69
C SER A 251 11.79 -3.56 11.80
N LEU A 252 10.56 -3.96 11.49
CA LEU A 252 9.49 -4.02 12.48
C LEU A 252 9.69 -5.20 13.45
N PHE A 253 9.88 -4.90 14.73
CA PHE A 253 10.02 -5.88 15.81
C PHE A 253 8.66 -6.32 16.37
N TYR A 254 7.75 -6.73 15.48
CA TYR A 254 6.41 -7.17 15.85
C TYR A 254 6.09 -8.54 15.24
N SER A 255 5.07 -9.20 15.78
CA SER A 255 4.55 -10.41 15.15
C SER A 255 4.09 -10.13 13.71
N PRO A 256 4.18 -11.10 12.79
CA PRO A 256 3.74 -10.91 11.40
C PRO A 256 2.34 -10.33 11.29
N LYS A 257 1.39 -10.83 12.10
CA LYS A 257 0.01 -10.31 12.14
C LYS A 257 -0.05 -8.82 12.49
N LYS A 258 0.76 -8.39 13.44
CA LYS A 258 0.82 -6.98 13.87
C LYS A 258 1.46 -6.10 12.81
N VAL A 259 2.45 -6.62 12.06
CA VAL A 259 3.02 -5.95 10.89
C VAL A 259 1.96 -5.77 9.80
N CYS A 260 1.14 -6.79 9.52
CA CYS A 260 0.01 -6.65 8.60
C CYS A 260 -0.95 -5.53 9.04
N ASP A 261 -1.26 -5.46 10.33
CA ASP A 261 -2.17 -4.44 10.88
C ASP A 261 -1.60 -3.02 10.72
N ILE A 262 -0.28 -2.85 10.90
CA ILE A 262 0.43 -1.59 10.64
C ILE A 262 0.33 -1.22 9.16
N ILE A 263 0.62 -2.17 8.25
CA ILE A 263 0.60 -1.94 6.80
C ILE A 263 -0.78 -1.49 6.34
N ILE A 264 -1.84 -2.22 6.73
CA ILE A 264 -3.21 -1.90 6.34
C ILE A 264 -3.65 -0.54 6.92
N ALA A 265 -3.29 -0.25 8.17
CA ALA A 265 -3.57 1.05 8.78
C ALA A 265 -2.86 2.20 8.05
N CYS A 266 -1.59 2.03 7.67
CA CYS A 266 -0.85 2.99 6.87
C CYS A 266 -1.48 3.20 5.48
N SER A 267 -1.91 2.13 4.80
CA SER A 267 -2.63 2.24 3.52
C SER A 267 -3.94 3.04 3.66
N MET A 268 -4.70 2.79 4.72
CA MET A 268 -5.92 3.56 5.03
C MET A 268 -5.60 5.05 5.27
N LEU A 269 -4.58 5.33 6.08
CA LEU A 269 -4.15 6.67 6.44
C LEU A 269 -3.56 7.43 5.23
N HIS A 270 -2.88 6.74 4.32
CA HIS A 270 -2.42 7.32 3.05
C HIS A 270 -3.60 7.82 2.22
N ASN A 271 -4.63 6.98 2.05
CA ASN A 271 -5.84 7.36 1.33
C ASN A 271 -6.58 8.52 2.02
N LEU A 272 -6.65 8.52 3.36
CA LEU A 272 -7.20 9.66 4.11
C LEU A 272 -6.43 10.95 3.83
N ALA A 273 -5.09 10.88 3.77
CA ALA A 273 -4.26 12.03 3.46
C ALA A 273 -4.51 12.56 2.04
N LEU A 274 -4.69 11.67 1.05
CA LEU A 274 -5.06 12.05 -0.31
C LEU A 274 -6.45 12.69 -0.37
N LEU A 275 -7.44 12.07 0.28
CA LEU A 275 -8.82 12.58 0.36
C LEU A 275 -8.89 13.98 0.96
N ARG A 276 -8.07 14.25 1.97
CA ARG A 276 -7.98 15.55 2.65
C ARG A 276 -6.99 16.51 1.99
N GLN A 277 -6.32 16.09 0.92
CA GLN A 277 -5.30 16.87 0.22
C GLN A 277 -4.21 17.39 1.16
N VAL A 278 -3.84 16.60 2.16
CA VAL A 278 -2.81 16.98 3.13
C VAL A 278 -1.49 17.17 2.40
N PRO A 279 -0.85 18.35 2.51
CA PRO A 279 0.43 18.62 1.88
C PRO A 279 1.46 17.55 2.25
N PHE A 280 2.10 16.97 1.24
CA PHE A 280 3.23 16.09 1.47
C PHE A 280 4.50 16.94 1.61
N LEU A 281 4.85 17.25 2.87
CA LEU A 281 6.05 18.01 3.19
C LEU A 281 7.21 17.04 3.38
N GLN A 282 8.00 16.83 2.32
CA GLN A 282 9.23 16.06 2.37
C GLN A 282 10.35 16.94 2.92
N GLU A 283 11.12 16.45 3.89
CA GLU A 283 12.49 16.94 4.08
C GLU A 283 13.35 16.16 3.07
N ASP A 284 14.16 16.86 2.28
CA ASP A 284 14.94 16.30 1.19
C ASP A 284 15.63 14.99 1.60
N ASP A 285 15.16 13.86 1.06
CA ASP A 285 15.81 12.55 1.20
C ASP A 285 16.02 12.03 -0.22
N PRO A 286 17.19 11.47 -0.54
CA PRO A 286 17.53 11.04 -1.89
C PRO A 286 16.50 10.05 -2.42
N ASP A 287 16.21 10.20 -3.71
CA ASP A 287 15.49 9.24 -4.52
C ASP A 287 16.14 7.86 -4.40
N ASP A 288 15.67 7.05 -3.46
CA ASP A 288 16.01 5.62 -3.38
C ASP A 288 15.15 4.92 -4.43
N GLY A 289 15.51 5.15 -5.70
CA GLY A 289 15.10 4.39 -6.88
C GLY A 289 15.56 2.94 -6.80
N VAL A 290 15.15 2.22 -5.76
CA VAL A 290 15.25 0.77 -5.70
C VAL A 290 14.14 0.23 -6.59
N VAL A 291 14.42 0.25 -7.89
CA VAL A 291 13.68 -0.56 -8.86
C VAL A 291 13.76 -2.00 -8.38
N ASP A 292 12.62 -2.64 -8.15
CA ASP A 292 12.53 -4.05 -7.76
C ASP A 292 12.81 -4.91 -9.01
N SER A 293 14.06 -4.93 -9.50
CA SER A 293 14.39 -5.40 -10.85
C SER A 293 14.68 -6.90 -10.98
N ASP A 294 14.41 -7.71 -9.95
CA ASP A 294 14.66 -9.17 -9.99
C ASP A 294 13.34 -9.93 -9.85
N GLU A 295 12.50 -9.82 -10.87
CA GLU A 295 11.23 -10.55 -10.97
C GLU A 295 11.44 -11.93 -11.59
N ASP A 296 11.09 -13.01 -10.87
CA ASP A 296 10.89 -14.30 -11.54
C ASP A 296 9.68 -14.18 -12.44
N GLU A 297 9.93 -14.30 -13.73
CA GLU A 297 8.95 -14.25 -14.80
C GLU A 297 7.92 -15.40 -14.68
N ALA A 298 6.63 -15.08 -14.57
CA ALA A 298 5.55 -16.09 -14.63
C ALA A 298 5.48 -16.77 -16.02
N GLU A 299 4.72 -17.84 -16.23
CA GLU A 299 4.51 -18.34 -17.59
C GLU A 299 3.63 -17.36 -18.40
N GLU A 300 4.02 -17.06 -19.65
CA GLU A 300 3.25 -16.18 -20.54
C GLU A 300 2.24 -17.02 -21.33
N GLU A 301 0.95 -16.81 -21.06
CA GLU A 301 -0.15 -17.38 -21.83
C GLU A 301 -0.63 -16.36 -22.90
N GLU A 302 -1.10 -16.87 -24.04
CA GLU A 302 -1.74 -16.05 -25.09
C GLU A 302 -3.00 -15.37 -24.54
N ASN A 303 -3.16 -14.08 -24.88
CA ASN A 303 -4.28 -13.28 -24.41
C ASN A 303 -4.81 -12.42 -25.56
N ASP A 304 -5.79 -12.98 -26.27
CA ASP A 304 -6.42 -12.37 -27.44
C ASP A 304 -6.86 -10.92 -27.22
N ASN A 305 -7.32 -10.58 -26.01
CA ASN A 305 -7.75 -9.22 -25.70
C ASN A 305 -6.57 -8.23 -25.68
N ARG A 306 -5.44 -8.62 -25.09
CA ARG A 306 -4.22 -7.80 -25.06
C ARG A 306 -3.68 -7.62 -26.47
N GLU A 307 -3.55 -8.70 -27.22
CA GLU A 307 -3.04 -8.67 -28.60
C GLU A 307 -3.91 -7.84 -29.54
N SER A 308 -5.24 -8.00 -29.46
CA SER A 308 -6.18 -7.20 -30.24
C SER A 308 -6.03 -5.70 -29.94
N VAL A 309 -5.86 -5.33 -28.66
CA VAL A 309 -5.65 -3.93 -28.27
C VAL A 309 -4.29 -3.40 -28.71
N ILE A 310 -3.22 -4.21 -28.61
CA ILE A 310 -1.89 -3.84 -29.12
C ILE A 310 -1.99 -3.49 -30.61
N GLN A 311 -2.60 -4.37 -31.41
CA GLN A 311 -2.72 -4.18 -32.85
C GLN A 311 -3.65 -3.02 -33.24
N GLN A 312 -4.66 -2.69 -32.43
CA GLN A 312 -5.61 -1.64 -32.74
C GLN A 312 -5.12 -0.24 -32.29
N TYR A 313 -4.45 -0.14 -31.14
CA TYR A 313 -4.17 1.15 -30.49
C TYR A 313 -2.71 1.59 -30.56
N PHE A 314 -1.77 0.70 -30.91
CA PHE A 314 -0.33 0.99 -30.83
C PHE A 314 0.42 0.93 -32.18
N GLN A 315 -0.27 0.91 -33.32
CA GLN A 315 0.33 0.92 -34.67
C GLN A 315 1.21 2.14 -34.96
#